data_AF-A0A955YGV9-F1
#
_entry.id   AF-A0A955YGV9-F1
#
_cell.length_a   1.000
_cell.length_b   1.000
_cell.length_c   1.000
_cell.angle_alpha   90.00
_cell.angle_beta   90.00
_cell.angle_gamma   90.00
#
_symmetry.space_group_name_H-M   'P 1'
#
loop_
_entity.id
_entity.type
_entity.pdbx_description
1 polymer ?
#
loop_
_entity_poly.entity_id
_entity_poly.type
_entity_poly.pdbx_seq_one_letter_code
_entity_poly.pdbx_strand_id
1 'polypeptide(L)'
;TLPVNTIVIFVTAPTDGSTLSMYEDWNTTILTHEYTHILHLDSVEGLPKALRAVLGRIISVHRASPRWIVEGLATFQETRHTSAGRGRSTVADMIKRMTALEGDFPPLGNMDGWQSDPPGGNLRYIYGQDFMQYVADRTGRDVWTDWVHTYGGWVPYLLPAKRVFGESFLHLY
;
A
#
# COMPACT_ATOMS: atom_id res chain seq x y z
N THR A 1 -1.42 26.28 11.72
CA THR A 1 -1.05 25.81 10.38
C THR A 1 -2.04 24.74 9.96
N LEU A 2 -2.78 24.95 8.87
CA LEU A 2 -3.58 23.88 8.28
C LEU A 2 -2.61 22.84 7.70
N PRO A 3 -2.81 21.52 7.88
CA PRO A 3 -1.88 20.53 7.37
C PRO A 3 -1.87 20.55 5.83
N VAL A 4 -0.72 20.87 5.24
CA VAL A 4 -0.48 20.84 3.79
C VAL A 4 0.09 19.49 3.37
N ASN A 5 -0.11 19.10 2.11
CA ASN A 5 0.52 17.90 1.57
C ASN A 5 2.00 18.20 1.37
N THR A 6 2.84 17.49 2.11
CA THR A 6 4.28 17.66 2.08
C THR A 6 4.91 16.30 1.87
N ILE A 7 5.77 16.20 0.86
CA ILE A 7 6.66 15.07 0.68
C ILE A 7 8.02 15.46 1.29
N VAL A 8 8.57 14.60 2.14
CA VAL A 8 9.92 14.76 2.69
C VAL A 8 10.73 13.53 2.30
N ILE A 9 11.81 13.74 1.53
CA ILE A 9 12.70 12.68 1.08
C ILE A 9 14.07 12.91 1.70
N PHE A 10 14.59 11.91 2.41
CA PHE A 10 15.97 11.90 2.89
C PHE A 10 16.85 11.29 1.81
N VAL A 11 17.73 12.07 1.17
CA VAL A 11 18.48 11.64 -0.02
C VAL A 11 19.67 10.72 0.29
N THR A 12 19.72 10.15 1.49
CA THR A 12 20.76 9.17 1.84
C THR A 12 20.42 7.84 1.16
N ALA A 13 21.35 7.33 0.36
CA ALA A 13 21.16 6.06 -0.34
C ALA A 13 20.86 4.92 0.67
N PRO A 14 19.89 4.03 0.37
CA PRO A 14 19.62 2.87 1.19
C PRO A 14 20.85 1.95 1.26
N THR A 15 21.04 1.26 2.38
CA THR A 15 22.11 0.27 2.55
C THR A 15 21.87 -0.97 1.70
N ASP A 16 22.91 -1.72 1.33
CA ASP A 16 22.83 -2.88 0.43
C ASP A 16 21.79 -3.94 0.84
N GLY A 17 21.55 -4.11 2.15
CA GLY A 17 20.56 -5.06 2.70
C GLY A 17 19.12 -4.55 2.73
N SER A 18 18.86 -3.33 2.27
CA SER A 18 17.52 -2.73 2.24
C SER A 18 16.70 -3.26 1.06
N THR A 19 15.38 -3.39 1.23
CA THR A 19 14.48 -3.64 0.09
C THR A 19 14.47 -2.51 -0.93
N LEU A 20 15.05 -1.35 -0.59
CA LEU A 20 15.24 -0.20 -1.47
C LEU A 20 16.60 -0.17 -2.19
N SER A 21 17.47 -1.17 -2.03
CA SER A 21 18.88 -1.11 -2.49
C SER A 21 19.09 -1.21 -4.02
N MET A 22 18.04 -1.10 -4.84
CA MET A 22 18.20 -0.99 -6.30
C MET A 22 18.48 0.46 -6.72
N TYR A 23 19.73 0.71 -7.12
CA TYR A 23 20.32 2.05 -7.21
C TYR A 23 19.94 2.89 -8.46
N GLU A 24 19.43 2.30 -9.54
CA GLU A 24 19.33 3.02 -10.83
C GLU A 24 18.24 4.11 -10.89
N ASP A 25 17.18 4.04 -10.07
CA ASP A 25 16.12 5.08 -10.04
C ASP A 25 15.40 5.19 -8.67
N TRP A 26 16.17 5.15 -7.58
CA TRP A 26 15.60 5.13 -6.24
C TRP A 26 14.80 6.40 -5.89
N ASN A 27 15.18 7.56 -6.42
CA ASN A 27 14.52 8.84 -6.15
C ASN A 27 13.10 8.89 -6.75
N THR A 28 12.94 8.52 -8.02
CA THR A 28 11.61 8.48 -8.66
C THR A 28 10.73 7.43 -8.02
N THR A 29 11.33 6.31 -7.61
CA THR A 29 10.68 5.22 -6.89
C THR A 29 10.08 5.71 -5.57
N ILE A 30 10.86 6.38 -4.72
CA ILE A 30 10.34 6.95 -3.48
C ILE A 30 9.37 8.10 -3.73
N LEU A 31 9.65 8.98 -4.68
CA LEU A 31 8.71 10.06 -5.02
C LEU A 31 7.34 9.50 -5.42
N THR A 32 7.31 8.43 -6.22
CA THR A 32 6.08 7.74 -6.63
C THR A 32 5.35 7.13 -5.42
N HIS A 33 6.10 6.52 -4.49
CA HIS A 33 5.56 5.98 -3.24
C HIS A 33 4.88 7.07 -2.40
N GLU A 34 5.60 8.15 -2.10
CA GLU A 34 5.09 9.25 -1.26
C GLU A 34 3.96 10.03 -1.96
N TYR A 35 4.04 10.20 -3.27
CA TYR A 35 2.96 10.83 -4.03
C TYR A 35 1.70 9.97 -4.05
N THR A 36 1.84 8.65 -4.10
CA THR A 36 0.71 7.71 -3.96
C THR A 36 0.05 7.87 -2.59
N HIS A 37 0.80 8.05 -1.51
CA HIS A 37 0.21 8.35 -0.20
C HIS A 37 -0.62 9.63 -0.21
N ILE A 38 -0.19 10.67 -0.90
CA ILE A 38 -1.00 11.89 -1.04
C ILE A 38 -2.30 11.55 -1.78
N LEU A 39 -2.23 10.98 -2.98
CA LEU A 39 -3.44 10.70 -3.76
C LEU A 39 -4.41 9.75 -3.03
N HIS A 40 -3.88 8.74 -2.33
CA HIS A 40 -4.67 7.79 -1.57
C HIS A 40 -5.27 8.40 -0.29
N LEU A 41 -4.44 8.96 0.60
CA LEU A 41 -4.89 9.36 1.94
C LEU A 41 -5.73 10.64 1.93
N ASP A 42 -5.54 11.49 0.93
CA ASP A 42 -6.31 12.72 0.75
C ASP A 42 -7.59 12.53 -0.06
N SER A 43 -7.79 11.38 -0.71
CA SER A 43 -9.05 11.07 -1.37
C SER A 43 -10.19 10.97 -0.35
N VAL A 44 -11.29 11.68 -0.62
CA VAL A 44 -12.49 11.62 0.22
C VAL A 44 -13.71 11.90 -0.64
N GLU A 45 -14.76 11.13 -0.46
CA GLU A 45 -15.97 11.19 -1.27
C GLU A 45 -17.23 11.24 -0.41
N GLY A 46 -18.39 11.41 -1.06
CA GLY A 46 -19.71 11.33 -0.43
C GLY A 46 -19.87 12.20 0.83
N LEU A 47 -20.49 11.60 1.87
CA LEU A 47 -20.75 12.27 3.14
C LEU A 47 -19.45 12.69 3.87
N PRO A 48 -18.39 11.85 3.95
CA PRO A 48 -17.10 12.28 4.49
C PRO A 48 -16.54 13.55 3.82
N LYS A 49 -16.72 13.72 2.50
CA LYS A 49 -16.30 14.93 1.78
C LYS A 49 -17.05 16.18 2.26
N ALA A 50 -18.36 16.06 2.48
CA ALA A 50 -19.16 17.15 3.04
C ALA A 50 -18.72 17.52 4.46
N LEU A 51 -18.43 16.53 5.31
CA LEU A 51 -17.89 16.77 6.65
C LEU A 51 -16.50 17.41 6.60
N ARG A 52 -15.62 16.97 5.68
CA ARG A 52 -14.29 17.57 5.47
C ARG A 52 -14.36 19.04 5.06
N ALA A 53 -15.42 19.46 4.36
CA ALA A 53 -15.61 20.87 3.97
C ALA A 53 -15.81 21.79 5.19
N VAL A 54 -16.39 21.27 6.27
CA VAL A 54 -16.65 22.03 7.51
C VAL A 54 -15.53 21.84 8.54
N LEU A 55 -15.13 20.59 8.76
CA LEU A 55 -14.19 20.21 9.82
C LEU A 55 -12.72 20.19 9.34
N GLY A 56 -12.49 20.38 8.05
CA GLY A 56 -11.17 20.34 7.44
C GLY A 56 -10.59 18.93 7.38
N ARG A 57 -9.28 18.85 7.15
CA ARG A 57 -8.53 17.62 6.86
C ARG A 57 -8.43 16.61 8.01
N ILE A 58 -9.05 16.88 9.16
CA ILE A 58 -9.23 15.88 10.23
C ILE A 58 -10.11 14.71 9.74
N ILE A 59 -11.01 14.97 8.79
CA ILE A 59 -11.82 13.93 8.15
C ILE A 59 -11.01 13.26 7.04
N SER A 60 -10.59 12.03 7.29
CA SER A 60 -9.94 11.15 6.31
C SER A 60 -10.27 9.70 6.60
N VAL A 61 -10.93 9.04 5.64
CA VAL A 61 -11.35 7.63 5.77
C VAL A 61 -10.16 6.69 5.57
N HIS A 62 -9.31 6.97 4.57
CA HIS A 62 -8.16 6.13 4.24
C HIS A 62 -7.11 6.05 5.34
N ARG A 63 -7.01 7.06 6.23
CA ARG A 63 -6.11 6.99 7.39
C ARG A 63 -6.47 5.89 8.39
N ALA A 64 -7.71 5.40 8.38
CA ALA A 64 -8.14 4.27 9.20
C ALA A 64 -7.95 2.91 8.51
N SER A 65 -7.41 2.86 7.28
CA SER A 65 -7.14 1.60 6.59
C SER A 65 -6.03 0.81 7.30
N PRO A 66 -6.05 -0.54 7.20
CA PRO A 66 -4.89 -1.37 7.50
C PRO A 66 -3.63 -0.84 6.81
N ARG A 67 -2.48 -0.94 7.50
CA ARG A 67 -1.20 -0.44 6.99
C ARG A 67 -0.74 -1.20 5.76
N TRP A 68 -1.06 -2.48 5.62
CA TRP A 68 -0.78 -3.23 4.40
C TRP A 68 -1.55 -2.72 3.17
N ILE A 69 -2.71 -2.09 3.35
CA ILE A 69 -3.40 -1.41 2.24
C ILE A 69 -2.70 -0.10 1.89
N VAL A 70 -2.31 0.68 2.90
CA VAL A 70 -1.68 1.99 2.70
C VAL A 70 -0.30 1.86 2.06
N GLU A 71 0.56 1.02 2.65
CA GLU A 71 1.92 0.80 2.16
C GLU A 71 1.95 -0.10 0.93
N GLY A 72 1.14 -1.16 0.91
CA GLY A 72 1.07 -2.08 -0.22
C GLY A 72 0.61 -1.39 -1.51
N LEU A 73 -0.36 -0.47 -1.43
CA LEU A 73 -0.79 0.32 -2.59
C LEU A 73 0.34 1.25 -3.09
N ALA A 74 1.06 1.89 -2.17
CA ALA A 74 2.18 2.76 -2.53
C ALA A 74 3.33 1.97 -3.18
N THR A 75 3.68 0.81 -2.63
CA THR A 75 4.70 -0.09 -3.20
C THR A 75 4.25 -0.74 -4.50
N PHE A 76 2.95 -0.99 -4.68
CA PHE A 76 2.39 -1.41 -5.96
C PHE A 76 2.55 -0.33 -7.04
N GLN A 77 2.23 0.93 -6.74
CA GLN A 77 2.39 2.03 -7.69
C GLN A 77 3.86 2.33 -7.99
N GLU A 78 4.71 2.31 -6.97
CA GLU A 78 6.18 2.32 -7.11
C GLU A 78 6.63 1.29 -8.15
N THR A 79 6.27 0.02 -7.94
CA THR A 79 6.62 -1.08 -8.84
C THR A 79 6.00 -0.89 -10.23
N ARG A 80 4.79 -0.37 -10.35
CA ARG A 80 4.15 -0.21 -11.67
C ARG A 80 4.74 0.92 -12.51
N HIS A 81 5.24 1.97 -11.87
CA HIS A 81 5.63 3.21 -12.55
C HIS A 81 7.14 3.44 -12.63
N THR A 82 7.96 2.61 -11.99
CA THR A 82 9.41 2.67 -12.14
C THR A 82 9.99 1.31 -12.56
N SER A 83 11.21 1.34 -13.11
CA SER A 83 11.99 0.12 -13.41
C SER A 83 12.58 -0.52 -12.14
N ALA A 84 12.60 0.22 -11.04
CA ALA A 84 13.06 -0.22 -9.73
C ALA A 84 11.87 -0.54 -8.81
N GLY A 85 12.16 -0.60 -7.51
CA GLY A 85 11.17 -0.66 -6.45
C GLY A 85 11.16 -1.95 -5.63
N ARG A 86 10.55 -1.89 -4.44
CA ARG A 86 10.59 -2.99 -3.46
C ARG A 86 9.95 -4.27 -3.99
N GLY A 87 8.96 -4.16 -4.89
CA GLY A 87 8.38 -5.34 -5.56
C GLY A 87 9.32 -6.06 -6.52
N ARG A 88 10.44 -5.44 -6.91
CA ARG A 88 11.51 -6.03 -7.75
C ARG A 88 12.84 -6.21 -7.00
N SER A 89 12.83 -6.02 -5.68
CA SER A 89 14.03 -6.17 -4.86
C SER A 89 14.44 -7.64 -4.76
N THR A 90 15.72 -7.92 -4.95
CA THR A 90 16.29 -9.27 -4.77
C THR A 90 16.12 -9.79 -3.34
N VAL A 91 16.14 -8.89 -2.35
CA VAL A 91 15.89 -9.23 -0.93
C VAL A 91 14.42 -9.61 -0.72
N ALA A 92 13.49 -8.84 -1.29
CA ALA A 92 12.06 -9.17 -1.23
C ALA A 92 11.78 -10.52 -1.91
N ASP A 93 12.38 -10.76 -3.09
CA ASP A 93 12.26 -12.03 -3.81
C ASP A 93 12.84 -13.21 -3.02
N MET A 94 13.99 -13.03 -2.36
CA MET A 94 14.55 -14.06 -1.49
C MET A 94 13.60 -14.40 -0.34
N ILE A 95 13.05 -13.40 0.34
CA ILE A 95 12.09 -13.59 1.44
C ILE A 95 10.87 -14.39 0.95
N LYS A 96 10.26 -13.95 -0.15
CA LYS A 96 9.07 -14.61 -0.73
C LYS A 96 9.34 -16.06 -1.12
N ARG A 97 10.50 -16.32 -1.73
CA ARG A 97 10.92 -17.69 -2.10
C ARG A 97 11.09 -18.59 -0.88
N MET A 98 11.72 -18.09 0.18
CA MET A 98 11.89 -18.85 1.42
C MET A 98 10.55 -19.15 2.08
N THR A 99 9.68 -18.15 2.18
CA THR A 99 8.30 -18.33 2.69
C THR A 99 7.52 -19.38 1.90
N ALA A 100 7.63 -19.39 0.57
CA ALA A 100 6.98 -20.41 -0.27
C ALA A 100 7.57 -21.82 -0.07
N LEU A 101 8.89 -21.93 0.12
CA LEU A 101 9.57 -23.21 0.37
C LEU A 101 9.23 -23.79 1.74
N GLU A 102 9.10 -22.94 2.76
CA GLU A 102 8.82 -23.33 4.14
C GLU A 102 7.31 -23.49 4.40
N GLY A 103 6.46 -23.02 3.48
CA GLY A 103 5.01 -23.04 3.64
C GLY A 103 4.49 -22.03 4.67
N ASP A 104 5.27 -20.99 4.96
CA ASP A 104 5.04 -20.03 6.05
C ASP A 104 4.49 -18.70 5.52
N PHE A 105 3.46 -18.75 4.66
CA PHE A 105 2.84 -17.54 4.16
C PHE A 105 2.17 -16.77 5.31
N PRO A 106 2.41 -15.45 5.45
CA PRO A 106 1.83 -14.69 6.54
C PRO A 106 0.30 -14.73 6.42
N PRO A 107 -0.46 -14.87 7.49
CA PRO A 107 -1.92 -14.72 7.41
C PRO A 107 -2.28 -13.25 7.13
N LEU A 108 -3.41 -13.01 6.45
CA LEU A 108 -3.91 -11.65 6.13
C LEU A 108 -3.95 -10.73 7.36
N GLY A 109 -4.34 -11.26 8.53
CA GLY A 109 -4.38 -10.53 9.79
C GLY A 109 -3.02 -10.05 10.31
N ASN A 110 -1.92 -10.67 9.86
CA ASN A 110 -0.55 -10.29 10.25
C ASN A 110 0.12 -9.36 9.23
N MET A 111 -0.53 -9.07 8.09
CA MET A 111 0.10 -8.31 7.00
C MET A 111 0.52 -6.89 7.40
N ASP A 112 -0.08 -6.30 8.44
CA ASP A 112 0.38 -5.01 8.97
C ASP A 112 1.80 -5.07 9.57
N GLY A 113 2.29 -6.26 9.91
CA GLY A 113 3.65 -6.49 10.37
C GLY A 113 3.89 -6.18 11.85
N TRP A 114 2.84 -6.19 12.68
CA TRP A 114 2.93 -6.03 14.14
C TRP A 114 3.46 -7.32 14.81
N GLN A 115 4.67 -7.73 14.46
CA GLN A 115 5.33 -8.92 15.00
C GLN A 115 6.83 -8.70 15.22
N SER A 116 7.42 -9.50 16.11
CA SER A 116 8.87 -9.53 16.36
C SER A 116 9.64 -10.27 15.28
N ASP A 117 9.01 -11.27 14.66
CA ASP A 117 9.68 -12.16 13.74
C ASP A 117 9.91 -11.48 12.39
N PRO A 118 11.06 -11.70 11.74
CA PRO A 118 11.31 -11.23 10.39
C PRO A 118 10.22 -11.71 9.41
N PRO A 119 9.86 -10.91 8.38
CA PRO A 119 10.39 -9.60 8.06
C PRO A 119 9.64 -8.44 8.79
N GLY A 120 8.77 -8.78 9.75
CA GLY A 120 8.09 -7.84 10.65
C GLY A 120 7.34 -6.74 9.90
N GLY A 121 7.66 -5.49 10.21
CA GLY A 121 7.06 -4.32 9.57
C GLY A 121 7.25 -4.22 8.06
N ASN A 122 8.10 -5.04 7.43
CA ASN A 122 8.22 -5.10 5.97
C ASN A 122 7.11 -5.92 5.29
N LEU A 123 6.34 -6.72 6.06
CA LEU A 123 5.25 -7.56 5.52
C LEU A 123 4.26 -6.73 4.67
N ARG A 124 3.86 -5.56 5.18
CA ARG A 124 2.93 -4.63 4.51
C ARG A 124 3.41 -4.09 3.17
N TYR A 125 4.72 -4.05 2.93
CA TYR A 125 5.29 -3.60 1.67
C TYR A 125 5.42 -4.78 0.71
N ILE A 126 6.05 -5.88 1.17
CA ILE A 126 6.37 -7.05 0.33
C ILE A 126 5.10 -7.79 -0.06
N TYR A 127 4.36 -8.32 0.93
CA TYR A 127 3.16 -9.10 0.68
C TYR A 127 1.95 -8.23 0.37
N GLY A 128 1.90 -7.01 0.93
CA GLY A 128 0.86 -6.03 0.60
C GLY A 128 0.88 -5.67 -0.88
N GLN A 129 2.05 -5.37 -1.46
CA GLN A 129 2.16 -5.12 -2.90
C GLN A 129 1.82 -6.35 -3.74
N ASP A 130 2.27 -7.55 -3.36
CA ASP A 130 1.97 -8.76 -4.13
C ASP A 130 0.47 -9.06 -4.15
N PHE A 131 -0.22 -8.89 -3.03
CA PHE A 131 -1.66 -9.03 -2.98
C PHE A 131 -2.37 -7.98 -3.85
N MET A 132 -1.89 -6.73 -3.82
CA MET A 132 -2.41 -5.66 -4.68
C MET A 132 -2.24 -5.99 -6.16
N GLN A 133 -1.06 -6.48 -6.54
CA GLN A 133 -0.75 -6.92 -7.89
C GLN A 133 -1.66 -8.09 -8.31
N TYR A 134 -1.80 -9.12 -7.47
CA TYR A 134 -2.67 -10.27 -7.72
C TYR A 134 -4.13 -9.85 -8.00
N VAL A 135 -4.69 -8.96 -7.17
CA VAL A 135 -6.05 -8.45 -7.37
C VAL A 135 -6.17 -7.62 -8.65
N ALA A 136 -5.18 -6.79 -8.96
CA ALA A 136 -5.16 -6.00 -10.20
C ALA A 136 -5.08 -6.88 -11.45
N ASP A 137 -4.31 -7.96 -11.42
CA ASP A 137 -4.17 -8.90 -12.53
C ASP A 137 -5.45 -9.68 -12.80
N ARG A 138 -6.23 -9.98 -11.75
CA ARG A 138 -7.50 -10.72 -11.84
C ARG A 138 -8.70 -9.84 -12.20
N THR A 139 -8.81 -8.68 -11.58
CA THR A 139 -10.01 -7.83 -11.66
C THR A 139 -9.85 -6.70 -12.68
N GLY A 140 -8.61 -6.32 -12.99
CA GLY A 140 -8.30 -5.27 -13.95
C GLY A 140 -7.44 -4.16 -13.34
N ARG A 141 -6.75 -3.46 -14.24
CA ARG A 141 -5.69 -2.51 -13.91
C ARG A 141 -6.12 -1.32 -13.05
N ASP A 142 -7.40 -0.97 -13.05
CA ASP A 142 -7.93 0.23 -12.38
C ASP A 142 -8.67 -0.10 -11.08
N VAL A 143 -8.71 -1.37 -10.67
CA VAL A 143 -9.45 -1.84 -9.49
C VAL A 143 -9.07 -1.12 -8.19
N TRP A 144 -7.80 -0.73 -8.05
CA TRP A 144 -7.34 0.01 -6.88
C TRP A 144 -7.67 1.50 -6.93
N THR A 145 -7.88 2.05 -8.12
CA THR A 145 -8.48 3.39 -8.27
C THR A 145 -9.94 3.34 -7.81
N ASP A 146 -10.70 2.34 -8.28
CA ASP A 146 -12.08 2.13 -7.85
C ASP A 146 -12.19 1.89 -6.34
N TRP A 147 -11.22 1.16 -5.76
CA TRP A 147 -11.10 0.99 -4.32
C TRP A 147 -10.95 2.32 -3.58
N VAL A 148 -10.02 3.17 -4.03
CA VAL A 148 -9.73 4.46 -3.38
C VAL A 148 -10.98 5.33 -3.38
N HIS A 149 -11.61 5.50 -4.53
CA HIS A 149 -12.81 6.33 -4.64
C HIS A 149 -14.00 5.75 -3.86
N THR A 150 -14.21 4.42 -3.92
CA THR A 150 -15.30 3.76 -3.20
C THR A 150 -15.12 3.85 -1.68
N TYR A 151 -13.93 3.52 -1.17
CA TYR A 151 -13.66 3.55 0.28
C TYR A 151 -13.59 4.97 0.82
N GLY A 152 -13.17 5.95 0.02
CA GLY A 152 -13.10 7.36 0.40
C GLY A 152 -14.46 7.97 0.80
N GLY A 153 -15.56 7.40 0.36
CA GLY A 153 -16.93 7.76 0.75
C GLY A 153 -17.61 6.78 1.72
N TRP A 154 -16.88 5.78 2.21
CA TRP A 154 -17.44 4.64 2.92
C TRP A 154 -17.25 4.74 4.45
N VAL A 155 -17.75 3.73 5.16
CA VAL A 155 -17.61 3.61 6.60
C VAL A 155 -16.21 3.08 6.95
N PRO A 156 -15.43 3.78 7.79
CA PRO A 156 -14.13 3.29 8.25
C PRO A 156 -14.19 1.86 8.81
N TYR A 157 -13.16 1.05 8.54
CA TYR A 157 -13.05 -0.38 8.87
C TYR A 157 -13.98 -1.33 8.12
N LEU A 158 -15.08 -0.86 7.52
CA LEU A 158 -15.93 -1.68 6.64
C LEU A 158 -15.35 -1.73 5.22
N LEU A 159 -14.27 -2.48 5.04
CA LEU A 159 -13.54 -2.52 3.79
C LEU A 159 -14.41 -3.05 2.61
N PRO A 160 -14.52 -2.33 1.47
CA PRO A 160 -15.51 -2.61 0.42
C PRO A 160 -15.09 -3.71 -0.56
N ALA A 161 -14.32 -4.72 -0.13
CA ALA A 161 -13.76 -5.77 -1.00
C ALA A 161 -14.78 -6.43 -1.91
N LYS A 162 -15.89 -6.94 -1.36
CA LYS A 162 -16.93 -7.59 -2.17
C LYS A 162 -17.55 -6.65 -3.22
N ARG A 163 -17.63 -5.35 -2.91
CA ARG A 163 -18.21 -4.34 -3.81
C ARG A 163 -17.25 -3.97 -4.94
N VAL A 164 -15.95 -3.88 -4.66
CA VAL A 164 -14.93 -3.42 -5.61
C VAL A 164 -14.33 -4.59 -6.38
N PHE A 165 -14.02 -5.69 -5.70
CA PHE A 165 -13.36 -6.86 -6.27
C PHE A 165 -14.34 -7.96 -6.72
N GLY A 166 -15.60 -7.88 -6.31
CA GLY A 166 -16.60 -8.95 -6.49
C GLY A 166 -16.49 -10.10 -5.47
N GLU A 167 -15.36 -10.23 -4.78
CA GLU A 167 -15.06 -11.29 -3.80
C GLU A 167 -14.63 -10.68 -2.44
N SER A 168 -14.75 -11.45 -1.36
CA SER A 168 -14.24 -11.02 -0.05
C SER A 168 -12.72 -11.24 0.04
N PHE A 169 -12.05 -10.52 0.95
CA PHE A 169 -10.62 -10.74 1.19
C PHE A 169 -10.29 -12.18 1.59
N LEU A 170 -11.15 -12.84 2.37
CA LEU A 170 -10.97 -14.24 2.77
C LEU A 170 -11.08 -15.24 1.61
N HIS A 171 -11.65 -14.84 0.48
CA HIS A 171 -11.69 -15.68 -0.72
C HIS A 171 -10.48 -15.42 -1.62
N LEU A 172 -10.02 -14.16 -1.66
CA LEU A 172 -8.88 -13.74 -2.47
C LEU A 172 -7.53 -14.10 -1.84
N TYR A 173 -7.48 -14.26 -0.51
CA TYR A 173 -6.29 -14.61 0.27
C TYR A 173 -6.36 -16.06 0.74
#